data_AF-A0A350QUC5-F1
#
_entry.id   AF-A0A350QUC5-F1
#
_cell.length_a   1.000
_cell.length_b   1.000
_cell.length_c   1.000
_cell.angle_alpha   90.00
_cell.angle_beta   90.00
_cell.angle_gamma   90.00
#
_symmetry.space_group_name_H-M   'P 1'
#
loop_
_entity.id
_entity.type
_entity.pdbx_description
1 polymer ?
#
loop_
_entity_poly.entity_id
_entity_poly.type
_entity_poly.pdbx_seq_one_letter_code
_entity_poly.pdbx_strand_id
1 'polypeptide(L)'
;GIRVPCIMRWPGKIAAGKTNDRLMATIDLLPTFAALSGAQVPNDRIIDGVNQLDCLLGNSKSARASYVYNPGSASVQTRILQGNAIREGDWKLISPLKVGLFLEDGGSGEWELYNLKEDIGETTNLTDKYPKKVKRLKALLKSSETKLIK
;
A
#
# COMPACT_ATOMS: atom_id res chain seq x y z
N GLY A 1 -1.86 2.14 -11.90
CA GLY A 1 -2.93 1.24 -11.43
C GLY A 1 -2.38 0.12 -10.55
N ILE A 2 -2.64 0.17 -9.22
CA ILE A 2 -2.14 -0.80 -8.22
C ILE A 2 -3.25 -1.36 -7.31
N ARG A 3 -4.46 -0.79 -7.39
CA ARG A 3 -5.66 -1.28 -6.70
C ARG A 3 -6.40 -2.19 -7.66
N VAL A 4 -6.62 -3.44 -7.25
CA VAL A 4 -7.24 -4.49 -8.08
C VAL A 4 -8.45 -5.09 -7.38
N PRO A 5 -9.40 -5.70 -8.11
CA PRO A 5 -10.51 -6.45 -7.51
C PRO A 5 -9.99 -7.65 -6.69
N CYS A 6 -10.64 -7.93 -5.56
CA CYS A 6 -10.38 -9.11 -4.74
C CYS A 6 -11.69 -9.59 -4.10
N ILE A 7 -11.94 -10.91 -4.15
CA ILE A 7 -13.09 -11.56 -3.52
C ILE A 7 -12.57 -12.71 -2.66
N MET A 8 -13.02 -12.77 -1.41
CA MET A 8 -12.73 -13.85 -0.47
C MET A 8 -14.04 -14.52 -0.06
N ARG A 9 -14.08 -15.86 -0.09
CA ARG A 9 -15.27 -16.65 0.27
C ARG A 9 -14.89 -17.79 1.21
N TRP A 10 -15.52 -17.81 2.39
CA TRP A 10 -15.45 -18.93 3.31
C TRP A 10 -16.82 -19.14 3.99
N PRO A 11 -17.62 -20.12 3.53
CA PRO A 11 -18.94 -20.37 4.08
C PRO A 11 -18.93 -20.60 5.60
N GLY A 12 -19.86 -19.97 6.31
CA GLY A 12 -19.98 -20.06 7.77
C GLY A 12 -18.90 -19.30 8.56
N LYS A 13 -17.98 -18.60 7.89
CA LYS A 13 -16.88 -17.86 8.53
C LYS A 13 -16.78 -16.41 8.06
N ILE A 14 -16.71 -16.19 6.74
CA ILE A 14 -16.76 -14.85 6.14
C ILE A 14 -18.22 -14.52 5.82
N ALA A 15 -18.69 -13.36 6.28
CA ALA A 15 -20.04 -12.89 6.04
C ALA A 15 -20.31 -12.70 4.52
N ALA A 16 -21.37 -13.33 4.02
CA ALA A 16 -21.74 -13.24 2.61
C ALA A 16 -22.25 -11.84 2.24
N GLY A 17 -22.00 -11.41 0.99
CA GLY A 17 -22.53 -10.15 0.45
C GLY A 17 -21.99 -8.88 1.13
N LYS A 18 -20.86 -8.98 1.86
CA LYS A 18 -20.24 -7.83 2.53
C LYS A 18 -19.09 -7.25 1.72
N THR A 19 -18.96 -5.94 1.79
CA THR A 19 -17.80 -5.20 1.28
C THR A 19 -16.85 -4.91 2.44
N ASN A 20 -15.54 -5.04 2.18
CA ASN A 20 -14.49 -4.68 3.11
C ASN A 20 -13.57 -3.65 2.44
N ASP A 21 -13.53 -2.43 2.99
CA ASP A 21 -12.76 -1.28 2.50
C ASP A 21 -11.41 -1.11 3.23
N ARG A 22 -11.07 -2.05 4.12
CA ARG A 22 -9.85 -2.01 4.92
C ARG A 22 -8.62 -2.28 4.04
N LEU A 23 -7.49 -1.69 4.43
CA LEU A 23 -6.24 -1.80 3.69
C LEU A 23 -5.70 -3.24 3.73
N MET A 24 -5.58 -3.87 2.56
CA MET A 24 -4.95 -5.18 2.38
C MET A 24 -4.02 -5.15 1.17
N ALA A 25 -3.03 -6.04 1.16
CA ALA A 25 -2.13 -6.24 0.02
C ALA A 25 -1.92 -7.73 -0.25
N THR A 26 -1.53 -8.08 -1.49
CA THR A 26 -1.28 -9.48 -1.88
C THR A 26 -0.23 -10.16 -1.00
N ILE A 27 0.76 -9.40 -0.52
CA ILE A 27 1.79 -9.91 0.40
C ILE A 27 1.23 -10.37 1.75
N ASP A 28 0.02 -9.92 2.13
CA ASP A 28 -0.65 -10.35 3.37
C ASP A 28 -1.21 -11.78 3.26
N LEU A 29 -1.35 -12.34 2.05
CA LEU A 29 -1.91 -13.68 1.85
C LEU A 29 -1.06 -14.77 2.50
N LEU A 30 0.27 -14.68 2.40
CA LEU A 30 1.18 -15.66 3.00
C LEU A 30 0.97 -15.83 4.51
N PRO A 31 1.15 -14.79 5.36
CA PRO A 31 0.94 -14.93 6.80
C PRO A 31 -0.52 -15.21 7.17
N THR A 32 -1.49 -14.72 6.38
CA THR A 32 -2.91 -15.00 6.63
C THR A 32 -3.25 -16.47 6.40
N PHE A 33 -2.76 -17.07 5.32
CA PHE A 33 -2.99 -18.50 5.04
C PHE A 33 -2.17 -19.42 5.92
N ALA A 34 -0.98 -19.01 6.36
CA ALA A 34 -0.23 -19.74 7.38
C ALA A 34 -1.01 -19.80 8.70
N ALA A 35 -1.54 -18.67 9.17
CA ALA A 35 -2.39 -18.62 10.36
C ALA A 35 -3.66 -19.47 10.21
N LEU A 36 -4.26 -19.46 9.02
CA LEU A 36 -5.45 -20.27 8.70
C LEU A 36 -5.17 -21.78 8.75
N SER A 37 -4.03 -22.23 8.21
CA SER A 37 -3.67 -23.65 8.11
C SER A 37 -2.96 -24.21 9.34
N GLY A 38 -2.54 -23.35 10.28
CA GLY A 38 -1.67 -23.71 11.39
C GLY A 38 -0.19 -23.86 11.00
N ALA A 39 0.18 -23.52 9.76
CA ALA A 39 1.58 -23.49 9.34
C ALA A 39 2.35 -22.32 9.98
N GLN A 40 3.67 -22.48 10.09
CA GLN A 40 4.55 -21.42 10.57
C GLN A 40 5.01 -20.52 9.42
N VAL A 41 5.00 -19.20 9.64
CA VAL A 41 5.64 -18.25 8.74
C VAL A 41 7.16 -18.38 8.90
N PRO A 42 7.94 -18.45 7.80
CA PRO A 42 9.40 -18.50 7.90
C PRO A 42 9.98 -17.34 8.71
N ASN A 43 10.95 -17.63 9.56
CA ASN A 43 11.65 -16.65 10.40
C ASN A 43 13.11 -16.40 9.92
N ASP A 44 13.48 -17.01 8.80
CA ASP A 44 14.81 -16.92 8.17
C ASP A 44 14.92 -15.78 7.15
N ARG A 45 13.83 -15.05 6.92
CA ARG A 45 13.75 -13.91 6.00
C ARG A 45 12.69 -12.92 6.48
N ILE A 46 12.79 -11.68 6.02
CA ILE A 46 11.78 -10.66 6.30
C ILE A 46 10.51 -10.96 5.49
N ILE A 47 9.37 -10.94 6.17
CA ILE A 47 8.04 -11.04 5.57
C ILE A 47 7.30 -9.72 5.82
N ASP A 48 7.07 -8.95 4.76
CA ASP A 48 6.37 -7.64 4.83
C ASP A 48 4.84 -7.76 4.96
N GLY A 49 4.32 -8.95 4.70
CA GLY A 49 2.91 -9.28 4.88
C GLY A 49 2.51 -9.30 6.35
N VAL A 50 1.24 -9.03 6.63
CA VAL A 50 0.66 -9.18 7.97
C VAL A 50 -0.51 -10.16 7.95
N ASN A 51 -0.77 -10.83 9.08
CA ASN A 51 -1.92 -11.71 9.21
C ASN A 51 -3.22 -10.88 9.23
N GLN A 52 -4.10 -11.12 8.25
CA GLN A 52 -5.38 -10.44 8.08
C GLN A 52 -6.59 -11.31 8.46
N LEU A 53 -6.38 -12.47 9.10
CA LEU A 53 -7.45 -13.42 9.39
C LEU A 53 -8.60 -12.78 10.19
N ASP A 54 -8.29 -12.06 11.27
CA ASP A 54 -9.32 -11.36 12.07
C ASP A 54 -10.02 -10.25 11.28
N CYS A 55 -9.30 -9.57 10.38
CA CYS A 55 -9.88 -8.58 9.48
C CYS A 55 -10.86 -9.22 8.50
N LEU A 56 -10.53 -10.39 7.94
CA LEU A 56 -11.38 -11.16 7.02
C LEU A 56 -12.62 -11.72 7.72
N LEU A 57 -12.48 -12.17 8.97
CA LEU A 57 -13.58 -12.68 9.79
C LEU A 57 -14.47 -11.56 10.37
N GLY A 58 -14.07 -10.30 10.21
CA GLY A 58 -14.83 -9.14 10.70
C GLY A 58 -14.61 -8.81 12.17
N ASN A 59 -13.66 -9.48 12.83
CA ASN A 59 -13.34 -9.31 14.25
C ASN A 59 -12.48 -8.07 14.53
N SER A 60 -11.74 -7.58 13.54
CA SER A 60 -10.83 -6.44 13.70
C SER A 60 -10.81 -5.52 12.48
N LYS A 61 -10.16 -4.36 12.64
CA LYS A 61 -9.66 -3.56 11.51
C LYS A 61 -8.51 -4.31 10.82
N SER A 62 -8.01 -3.77 9.70
CA SER A 62 -6.79 -4.28 9.09
C SER A 62 -5.63 -4.30 10.09
N ALA A 63 -4.86 -5.37 10.08
CA ALA A 63 -3.60 -5.45 10.82
C ALA A 63 -2.51 -4.51 10.25
N ARG A 64 -2.75 -3.96 9.05
CA ARG A 64 -1.82 -3.08 8.34
C ARG A 64 -2.11 -1.62 8.64
N ALA A 65 -1.17 -0.96 9.32
CA ALA A 65 -1.22 0.48 9.56
C ALA A 65 -0.90 1.29 8.29
N SER A 66 0.08 0.84 7.50
CA SER A 66 0.50 1.49 6.26
C SER A 66 0.98 0.50 5.20
N TYR A 67 1.00 0.95 3.94
CA TYR A 67 1.52 0.20 2.81
C TYR A 67 2.40 1.10 1.95
N VAL A 68 3.60 0.62 1.61
CA VAL A 68 4.46 1.27 0.63
C VAL A 68 4.25 0.61 -0.72
N TYR A 69 3.94 1.43 -1.71
CA TYR A 69 3.90 1.04 -3.10
C TYR A 69 5.26 1.37 -3.71
N ASN A 70 5.95 0.34 -4.17
CA ASN A 70 7.12 0.47 -5.02
C ASN A 70 6.76 -0.15 -6.38
N PRO A 71 6.57 0.64 -7.44
CA PRO A 71 6.27 0.11 -8.77
C PRO A 71 7.45 -0.65 -9.42
N GLY A 72 8.60 -0.79 -8.74
CA GLY A 72 9.73 -1.58 -9.20
C GLY A 72 10.91 -0.70 -9.65
N SER A 73 12.12 -1.15 -9.32
CA SER A 73 13.38 -0.52 -9.71
C SER A 73 13.82 -0.99 -11.10
N ALA A 74 14.13 -0.02 -11.96
CA ALA A 74 15.15 -0.01 -13.02
C ALA A 74 15.56 -1.36 -13.63
N SER A 75 15.06 -1.67 -14.83
CA SER A 75 15.92 -2.27 -15.83
C SER A 75 16.99 -1.23 -16.25
N VAL A 76 18.22 -1.72 -16.43
CA VAL A 76 19.52 -1.02 -16.31
C VAL A 76 19.80 0.04 -17.40
N GLN A 77 18.81 0.54 -18.13
CA GLN A 77 19.06 1.58 -19.15
C GLN A 77 18.14 2.80 -19.07
N THR A 78 17.08 2.75 -18.29
CA THR A 78 16.11 3.84 -18.27
C THR A 78 15.58 4.00 -16.84
N ARG A 79 15.85 5.15 -16.22
CA ARG A 79 15.38 5.50 -14.85
C ARG A 79 13.85 5.72 -14.86
N ILE A 80 13.07 4.71 -15.21
CA ILE A 80 11.70 4.94 -15.71
C ILE A 80 10.65 5.08 -14.61
N LEU A 81 10.80 4.57 -13.39
CA LEU A 81 9.79 4.80 -12.34
C LEU A 81 10.43 4.85 -10.95
N GLN A 82 10.76 6.05 -10.47
CA GLN A 82 11.08 6.29 -9.06
C GLN A 82 9.98 7.17 -8.43
N GLY A 83 8.77 6.62 -8.38
CA GLY A 83 7.66 7.17 -7.59
C GLY A 83 7.33 6.20 -6.48
N ASN A 84 7.89 6.43 -5.30
CA ASN A 84 7.49 5.71 -4.11
C ASN A 84 6.21 6.36 -3.58
N ALA A 85 5.18 5.55 -3.38
CA ALA A 85 3.97 6.02 -2.71
C ALA A 85 3.80 5.30 -1.38
N ILE A 86 3.20 5.97 -0.41
CA ILE A 86 2.81 5.37 0.86
C ILE A 86 1.35 5.67 1.13
N ARG A 87 0.61 4.66 1.61
CA ARG A 87 -0.73 4.82 2.14
C ARG A 87 -0.76 4.54 3.63
N GLU A 88 -1.38 5.43 4.40
CA GLU A 88 -1.72 5.26 5.81
C GLU A 88 -3.20 5.59 5.98
N GLY A 89 -4.02 4.57 6.25
CA GLY A 89 -5.47 4.70 6.27
C GLY A 89 -6.02 5.24 4.94
N ASP A 90 -6.73 6.36 5.01
CA ASP A 90 -7.34 7.01 3.85
C ASP A 90 -6.34 7.87 3.05
N TRP A 91 -5.15 8.11 3.57
CA TRP A 91 -4.21 9.08 3.00
C TRP A 91 -3.15 8.39 2.17
N LYS A 92 -2.93 8.89 0.96
CA LYS A 92 -1.86 8.44 0.07
C LYS A 92 -0.95 9.61 -0.27
N LEU A 93 0.35 9.42 -0.05
CA LEU A 93 1.39 10.35 -0.47
C LEU A 93 2.16 9.70 -1.63
N ILE A 94 2.39 10.46 -2.69
CA ILE A 94 3.19 10.04 -3.85
C ILE A 94 4.43 10.96 -3.91
N SER A 95 5.60 10.36 -4.05
CA SER A 95 6.84 11.11 -4.26
C SER A 95 6.91 11.65 -5.68
N PRO A 96 7.59 12.81 -5.89
CA PRO A 96 7.91 13.32 -7.21
C PRO A 96 8.40 12.22 -8.14
N LEU A 97 7.68 12.00 -9.24
CA LEU A 97 8.11 11.10 -10.30
C LEU A 97 9.22 11.80 -11.09
N LYS A 98 10.41 11.21 -11.13
CA LYS A 98 11.43 11.57 -12.13
C LYS A 98 11.22 10.71 -13.35
N VAL A 99 10.43 11.20 -14.31
CA VAL A 99 10.13 10.45 -15.54
C VAL A 99 11.20 10.71 -16.61
N GLY A 100 11.63 9.64 -17.27
CA GLY A 100 12.40 9.71 -18.51
C GLY A 100 11.46 9.69 -19.72
N LEU A 101 11.61 10.70 -20.59
CA LEU A 101 11.17 10.92 -22.00
C LEU A 101 9.96 10.22 -22.66
N PHE A 102 9.34 9.16 -22.13
CA PHE A 102 8.40 8.32 -22.91
C PHE A 102 7.09 7.93 -22.18
N LEU A 103 6.67 8.66 -21.14
CA LEU A 103 5.34 8.47 -20.54
C LEU A 103 4.52 9.76 -20.68
N GLU A 104 3.29 9.63 -21.19
CA GLU A 104 2.35 10.74 -21.38
C GLU A 104 1.82 11.29 -20.04
N ASP A 105 1.89 10.51 -18.95
CA ASP A 105 1.45 10.85 -17.59
C ASP A 105 2.64 10.90 -16.60
N GLY A 106 3.55 11.85 -16.83
CA GLY A 106 4.81 11.99 -16.10
C GLY A 106 4.72 12.31 -14.59
N GLY A 107 3.51 12.32 -14.00
CA GLY A 107 3.24 12.91 -12.70
C GLY A 107 3.40 14.44 -12.70
N SER A 108 3.09 15.08 -11.58
CA SER A 108 3.26 16.54 -11.43
C SER A 108 4.73 16.98 -11.28
N GLY A 109 5.67 16.05 -11.10
CA GLY A 109 7.06 16.36 -10.72
C GLY A 109 7.19 16.87 -9.28
N GLU A 110 6.09 16.92 -8.53
CA GLU A 110 6.00 17.43 -7.16
C GLU A 110 5.47 16.35 -6.21
N TRP A 111 5.44 16.66 -4.92
CA TRP A 111 4.77 15.80 -3.95
C TRP A 111 3.25 15.90 -4.11
N GLU A 112 2.58 14.76 -3.99
CA GLU A 112 1.13 14.69 -4.14
C GLU A 112 0.51 13.98 -2.93
N LEU A 113 -0.51 14.60 -2.34
CA LEU A 113 -1.22 14.07 -1.19
C LEU A 113 -2.71 13.98 -1.50
N TYR A 114 -3.28 12.79 -1.36
CA TYR A 114 -4.70 12.52 -1.61
C TYR A 114 -5.37 11.89 -0.40
N ASN A 115 -6.66 12.18 -0.24
CA ASN A 115 -7.55 11.46 0.66
C ASN A 115 -8.42 10.50 -0.17
N LEU A 116 -8.05 9.22 -0.21
CA LEU A 116 -8.68 8.20 -1.04
C LEU A 116 -10.12 7.86 -0.64
N LYS A 117 -10.57 8.28 0.54
CA LYS A 117 -11.96 8.14 0.97
C LYS A 117 -12.87 9.16 0.27
N GLU A 118 -12.35 10.36 0.01
CA GLU A 118 -13.08 11.47 -0.59
C GLU A 118 -12.79 11.60 -2.09
N ASP A 119 -11.56 11.25 -2.50
CA ASP A 119 -11.03 11.41 -3.84
C ASP A 119 -10.26 10.16 -4.26
N ILE A 120 -11.01 9.15 -4.66
CA ILE A 120 -10.49 7.85 -5.07
C ILE A 120 -9.75 7.91 -6.42
N GLY A 121 -10.03 8.96 -7.20
CA GLY A 121 -9.43 9.23 -8.52
C GLY A 121 -8.17 10.07 -8.45
N GLU A 122 -7.74 10.49 -7.25
CA GLU A 122 -6.49 11.24 -7.05
C GLU A 122 -6.46 12.55 -7.86
N THR A 123 -7.60 13.26 -7.89
CA THR A 123 -7.83 14.46 -8.71
C THR A 123 -7.46 15.76 -8.02
N THR A 124 -7.48 15.81 -6.68
CA THR A 124 -7.28 17.01 -5.88
C THR A 124 -6.05 16.87 -4.99
N ASN A 125 -4.95 17.53 -5.35
CA ASN A 125 -3.74 17.52 -4.53
C ASN A 125 -3.93 18.38 -3.26
N LEU A 126 -3.69 17.78 -2.09
CA LEU A 126 -3.92 18.38 -0.77
C LEU A 126 -2.62 18.69 0.00
N THR A 127 -1.46 18.66 -0.66
CA THR A 127 -0.16 18.89 -0.02
C THR A 127 -0.09 20.19 0.77
N ASP A 128 -0.49 21.31 0.15
CA ASP A 128 -0.44 22.64 0.77
C ASP A 128 -1.42 22.78 1.94
N LYS A 129 -2.54 22.04 1.89
CA LYS A 129 -3.58 22.06 2.91
C LYS A 129 -3.22 21.26 4.16
N TYR A 130 -2.40 20.20 4.03
CA TYR A 130 -2.06 19.31 5.15
C TYR A 130 -0.55 19.07 5.32
N PRO A 131 0.26 20.11 5.57
CA PRO A 131 1.72 20.00 5.65
C PRO A 131 2.21 19.07 6.76
N LYS A 132 1.51 19.01 7.90
CA LYS A 132 1.83 18.07 9.00
C LYS A 132 1.70 16.62 8.54
N LYS A 133 0.71 16.32 7.70
CA LYS A 133 0.45 14.98 7.19
C LYS A 133 1.47 14.59 6.13
N VAL A 134 1.79 15.52 5.22
CA VAL A 134 2.91 15.36 4.28
C VAL A 134 4.20 15.02 5.03
N LYS A 135 4.55 15.78 6.07
CA LYS A 135 5.75 15.52 6.88
C LYS A 135 5.74 14.13 7.51
N ARG A 136 4.61 13.70 8.09
CA ARG A 136 4.45 12.34 8.67
C ARG A 136 4.65 11.25 7.64
N LEU A 137 3.96 11.34 6.50
CA LEU A 137 4.01 10.31 5.46
C LEU A 137 5.39 10.25 4.79
N LYS A 138 6.06 11.39 4.59
CA LYS A 138 7.47 11.44 4.15
C LYS A 138 8.40 10.69 5.10
N ALA A 139 8.23 10.90 6.41
CA ALA A 139 9.03 10.22 7.42
C ALA A 139 8.79 8.70 7.42
N LEU A 140 7.52 8.28 7.32
CA LEU A 140 7.15 6.87 7.22
C LEU A 140 7.75 6.23 5.95
N LEU A 141 7.62 6.89 4.80
CA LEU A 141 8.15 6.39 3.54
C LEU A 141 9.67 6.17 3.61
N LYS A 142 10.43 7.16 4.11
CA LYS A 142 11.88 7.04 4.32
C LYS A 142 12.24 5.91 5.30
N SER A 143 11.45 5.73 6.36
CA SER A 143 11.70 4.66 7.34
C SER A 143 11.50 3.27 6.74
N SER A 144 10.54 3.11 5.83
CA SER A 144 10.29 1.87 5.12
C SER A 144 11.38 1.55 4.11
N GLU A 145 11.91 2.54 3.39
CA GLU A 145 13.06 2.35 2.49
C GLU A 145 14.30 1.84 3.23
N THR A 146 14.54 2.35 4.44
CA THR A 146 15.69 1.93 5.26
C THR A 146 15.61 0.46 5.69
N LYS A 147 14.39 -0.10 5.82
CA LYS A 147 14.19 -1.51 6.17
C LYS A 147 14.48 -2.46 5.01
N LEU A 148 14.35 -2.00 3.76
CA LEU A 148 14.56 -2.83 2.56
C LEU A 148 16.04 -3.03 2.20
N ILE A 149 16.97 -2.29 2.84
CA ILE A 149 18.41 -2.28 2.51
C ILE A 149 19.23 -3.18 3.47
N LYS A 150 18.57 -3.93 4.37
CA LYS A 150 19.21 -4.87 5.30
C LYS A 150 18.90 -6.31 4.90
#